data_AF-A0A076H4X8-F1
#
_entry.id   AF-A0A076H4X8-F1
#
_cell.length_a   1.000
_cell.length_b   1.000
_cell.length_c   1.000
_cell.angle_alpha   90.00
_cell.angle_beta   90.00
_cell.angle_gamma   90.00
#
_symmetry.space_group_name_H-M   'P 1'
#
loop_
_entity.id
_entity.type
_entity.pdbx_description
1 polymer ?
#
loop_
_entity_poly.entity_id
_entity_poly.type
_entity_poly.pdbx_seq_one_letter_code
_entity_poly.pdbx_strand_id
1 'polypeptide(L)'
;MPYLSDGQLSHIGKEAEEVLMSLERRIADLEQDPNQPTQDRDTLIKASTKRDVTRRFIRAIQDEQEQRRNNPALRRAAGESLPRTFLEVARHRLPGTTFDSLLQEALAACEQGQKPQQETPKPEKVVPLRQDASLPVVVSPDPEDNAAGA
;
A
#
# COMPACT_ATOMS: atom_id res chain seq x y z
N MET A 1 -8.44 23.47 6.66
CA MET A 1 -9.06 22.19 6.25
C MET A 1 -8.96 21.24 7.44
N PRO A 2 -10.04 20.54 7.84
CA PRO A 2 -9.96 19.50 8.85
C PRO A 2 -8.98 18.39 8.41
N TYR A 3 -8.27 17.81 9.37
CA TYR A 3 -7.33 16.71 9.10
C TYR A 3 -8.11 15.41 8.83
N LEU A 4 -8.24 15.04 7.57
CA LEU A 4 -8.84 13.77 7.14
C LEU A 4 -7.78 12.65 7.19
N SER A 5 -8.19 11.43 7.54
CA SER A 5 -7.35 10.23 7.41
C SER A 5 -7.23 9.78 5.96
N ASP A 6 -6.25 8.92 5.65
CA ASP A 6 -6.06 8.41 4.29
C ASP A 6 -7.25 7.56 3.81
N GLY A 7 -7.85 6.79 4.72
CA GLY A 7 -9.08 6.05 4.44
C GLY A 7 -10.26 6.97 4.12
N GLN A 8 -10.39 8.09 4.84
CA GLN A 8 -11.42 9.09 4.56
C GLN A 8 -11.18 9.79 3.23
N LEU A 9 -9.94 10.16 2.90
CA LEU A 9 -9.60 10.74 1.60
C LEU A 9 -9.88 9.77 0.45
N SER A 10 -9.62 8.47 0.63
CA SER A 10 -9.96 7.45 -0.36
C SER A 10 -11.48 7.34 -0.56
N HIS A 11 -12.25 7.34 0.53
CA HIS A 11 -13.70 7.25 0.44
C HIS A 11 -14.32 8.47 -0.25
N ILE A 12 -13.92 9.68 0.15
CA ILE A 12 -14.38 10.93 -0.47
C ILE A 12 -13.97 11.00 -1.94
N GLY A 13 -12.79 10.49 -2.30
CA GLY A 13 -12.36 10.37 -3.69
C GLY A 13 -13.32 9.52 -4.54
N LYS A 14 -13.74 8.35 -4.02
CA LYS A 14 -14.71 7.48 -4.70
C LYS A 14 -16.08 8.14 -4.86
N GLU A 15 -16.59 8.77 -3.80
CA GLU A 15 -17.86 9.51 -3.87
C GLU A 15 -17.79 10.64 -4.91
N ALA A 16 -16.67 11.36 -4.98
CA ALA A 16 -16.47 12.40 -5.97
C ALA A 16 -16.44 11.86 -7.41
N GLU A 17 -15.85 10.67 -7.63
CA GLU A 17 -15.87 9.98 -8.92
C GLU A 17 -17.29 9.55 -9.32
N GLU A 18 -18.08 9.00 -8.38
CA GLU A 18 -19.48 8.66 -8.60
C GLU A 18 -20.32 9.89 -8.98
N VAL A 19 -20.12 11.00 -8.27
CA VAL A 19 -20.75 12.28 -8.58
C VAL A 19 -20.31 12.78 -9.96
N LEU A 20 -19.03 12.64 -10.32
CA LEU A 20 -18.53 13.04 -11.63
C LEU A 20 -19.20 12.24 -12.75
N MET A 21 -19.28 10.92 -12.62
CA MET A 21 -19.95 10.05 -13.59
C MET A 21 -21.44 10.41 -13.73
N SER A 22 -22.12 10.69 -12.62
CA SER A 22 -23.51 11.14 -12.62
C SER A 22 -23.69 12.46 -13.36
N LEU A 23 -22.78 13.42 -13.15
CA LEU A 23 -22.79 14.71 -13.83
C LEU A 23 -22.53 14.58 -15.33
N GLU A 24 -21.56 13.75 -15.72
CA GLU A 24 -21.22 13.51 -17.13
C GLU A 24 -22.40 12.90 -17.89
N ARG A 25 -23.08 11.90 -17.29
CA ARG A 25 -24.31 11.34 -17.86
C ARG A 25 -25.41 12.38 -17.99
N ARG A 26 -25.65 13.16 -16.94
CA ARG A 26 -26.71 14.19 -16.95
C ARG A 26 -26.44 15.29 -17.98
N ILE A 27 -25.19 15.68 -18.16
CA ILE A 27 -24.79 16.66 -19.18
C ILE A 27 -25.06 16.08 -20.58
N ALA A 28 -24.66 14.83 -20.83
CA ALA A 28 -24.92 14.18 -22.11
C ALA A 28 -26.42 14.08 -22.43
N ASP A 29 -27.25 13.75 -21.43
CA ASP A 29 -28.71 13.70 -21.59
C ASP A 29 -29.30 15.09 -21.92
N LEU A 30 -28.78 16.16 -21.30
CA LEU A 30 -29.23 17.52 -21.57
C LEU A 30 -28.79 18.01 -22.96
N GLU A 31 -27.58 17.67 -23.40
CA GLU A 31 -27.05 18.06 -24.71
C GLU A 31 -27.77 17.40 -25.90
N GLN A 32 -28.45 16.27 -25.69
CA GLN A 32 -29.19 15.56 -26.74
C GLN A 32 -30.51 16.22 -27.15
N ASP A 33 -31.02 17.19 -26.39
CA ASP A 33 -32.29 17.87 -26.72
C ASP A 33 -32.02 19.25 -27.38
N PRO A 34 -32.16 19.38 -28.71
CA PRO A 34 -31.90 20.64 -29.41
C PRO A 34 -33.03 21.69 -29.26
N ASN A 35 -34.20 21.33 -28.72
CA ASN A 35 -35.34 22.25 -28.50
C ASN A 35 -35.47 22.69 -27.03
N GLN A 36 -34.36 22.65 -26.32
CA GLN A 36 -34.34 22.72 -24.88
C GLN A 36 -34.78 24.10 -24.34
N PRO A 37 -35.73 24.16 -23.38
CA PRO A 37 -36.16 25.40 -22.76
C PRO A 37 -35.00 26.13 -22.06
N THR A 38 -35.11 27.44 -21.89
CA THR A 38 -34.08 28.29 -21.24
C THR A 38 -33.65 27.78 -19.86
N GLN A 39 -34.59 27.22 -19.09
CA GLN A 39 -34.33 26.63 -17.77
C GLN A 39 -33.36 25.43 -17.82
N ASP A 40 -33.42 24.62 -18.87
CA ASP A 40 -32.56 23.46 -19.02
C ASP A 40 -31.16 23.88 -19.51
N ARG A 41 -31.06 24.99 -20.26
CA ARG A 41 -29.76 25.60 -20.61
C ARG A 41 -29.02 26.12 -19.37
N ASP A 42 -29.72 26.76 -18.44
CA ASP A 42 -29.13 27.15 -17.14
C ASP A 42 -28.70 25.93 -16.31
N THR A 43 -29.49 24.85 -16.38
CA THR A 43 -29.18 23.58 -15.72
C THR A 43 -27.92 22.94 -16.31
N LEU A 44 -27.76 22.97 -17.63
CA LEU A 44 -26.56 22.51 -18.33
C LEU A 44 -25.31 23.30 -17.92
N ILE A 45 -25.40 24.63 -17.85
CA ILE A 45 -24.30 25.49 -17.40
C ILE A 45 -23.89 25.14 -15.96
N LYS A 46 -24.88 24.99 -15.06
CA LYS A 46 -24.64 24.61 -13.66
C LYS A 46 -24.02 23.23 -13.54
N ALA A 47 -24.54 22.24 -14.28
CA ALA A 47 -24.02 20.88 -14.28
C ALA A 47 -22.58 20.83 -14.81
N SER A 48 -22.29 21.55 -15.89
CA SER A 48 -20.95 21.67 -16.47
C SER A 48 -19.96 22.31 -15.50
N THR A 49 -20.36 23.40 -14.84
CA THR A 49 -19.54 24.07 -13.82
C THR A 49 -19.29 23.12 -12.65
N LYS A 50 -20.32 22.40 -12.18
CA LYS A 50 -20.17 21.43 -11.10
C LYS A 50 -19.23 20.29 -11.49
N ARG A 51 -19.31 19.76 -12.72
CA ARG A 51 -18.38 18.75 -13.25
C ARG A 51 -16.94 19.24 -13.19
N ASP A 52 -16.69 20.47 -13.62
CA ASP A 52 -15.33 21.03 -13.65
C ASP A 52 -14.78 21.26 -12.24
N VAL A 53 -15.62 21.72 -11.30
CA VAL A 53 -15.27 21.82 -9.88
C VAL A 53 -14.99 20.43 -9.28
N THR A 54 -15.83 19.42 -9.56
CA THR A 54 -15.62 18.05 -9.10
C THR A 54 -14.31 17.46 -9.64
N ARG A 55 -13.97 17.71 -10.91
CA ARG A 55 -12.67 17.28 -11.48
C ARG A 55 -11.48 17.89 -10.75
N ARG A 56 -11.55 19.19 -10.44
CA ARG A 56 -10.49 19.87 -9.66
C ARG A 56 -10.42 19.34 -8.23
N PHE A 57 -11.56 19.04 -7.63
CA PHE A 57 -11.63 18.46 -6.29
C PHE A 57 -11.00 17.06 -6.24
N ILE A 58 -11.30 16.19 -7.21
CA ILE A 58 -10.67 14.86 -7.32
C ILE A 58 -9.14 15.01 -7.46
N ARG A 59 -8.67 15.91 -8.32
CA ARG A 59 -7.23 16.17 -8.47
C ARG A 59 -6.61 16.64 -7.15
N ALA A 60 -7.25 17.55 -6.43
CA ALA A 60 -6.75 18.01 -5.13
C ALA A 60 -6.65 16.88 -4.10
N ILE A 61 -7.60 15.92 -4.11
CA ILE A 61 -7.52 14.72 -3.27
C ILE A 61 -6.32 13.85 -3.67
N GLN A 62 -6.10 13.63 -4.96
CA GLN A 62 -4.98 12.84 -5.47
C GLN A 62 -3.64 13.48 -5.11
N ASP A 63 -3.51 14.81 -5.29
CA ASP A 63 -2.31 15.56 -4.95
C ASP A 63 -2.00 15.48 -3.45
N GLU A 64 -3.02 15.59 -2.59
CA GLU A 64 -2.87 15.42 -1.14
C GLU A 64 -2.44 13.98 -0.77
N GLN A 65 -3.05 12.96 -1.37
CA GLN A 65 -2.66 11.56 -1.14
C GLN A 65 -1.22 11.29 -1.59
N GLU A 66 -0.82 11.84 -2.74
CA GLU A 66 0.55 11.76 -3.26
C GLU A 66 1.55 12.44 -2.31
N GLN A 67 1.20 13.63 -1.81
CA GLN A 67 2.01 14.38 -0.85
C GLN A 67 2.21 13.61 0.46
N ARG A 68 1.16 12.93 0.95
CA ARG A 68 1.25 12.08 2.15
C ARG A 68 2.08 10.84 1.91
N ARG A 69 1.91 10.16 0.77
CA ARG A 69 2.71 8.99 0.40
C ARG A 69 4.19 9.32 0.26
N ASN A 70 4.49 10.48 -0.31
CA ASN A 70 5.86 10.95 -0.50
C ASN A 70 6.42 11.73 0.68
N ASN A 71 5.72 11.74 1.83
CA ASN A 71 6.15 12.51 2.99
C ASN A 71 7.56 12.06 3.45
N PRO A 72 8.58 12.94 3.36
CA PRO A 72 9.95 12.56 3.67
C PRO A 72 10.13 12.22 5.15
N ALA A 73 9.31 12.75 6.04
CA ALA A 73 9.34 12.38 7.46
C ALA A 73 8.86 10.94 7.66
N LEU A 74 7.78 10.52 6.99
CA LEU A 74 7.31 9.13 7.03
C LEU A 74 8.32 8.18 6.38
N ARG A 75 8.92 8.57 5.25
CA ARG A 75 9.96 7.76 4.59
C ARG A 75 11.20 7.58 5.45
N ARG A 76 11.68 8.65 6.11
CA ARG A 76 12.82 8.57 7.04
C ARG A 76 12.46 7.73 8.27
N ALA A 77 11.28 7.97 8.85
CA ALA A 77 10.81 7.20 10.00
C ALA A 77 10.72 5.71 9.68
N ALA A 78 10.11 5.32 8.55
CA ALA A 78 10.03 3.92 8.11
C ALA A 78 11.41 3.33 7.75
N GLY A 79 12.27 4.12 7.10
CA GLY A 79 13.62 3.72 6.73
C GLY A 79 14.53 3.46 7.92
N GLU A 80 14.30 4.14 9.06
CA GLU A 80 15.06 3.89 10.28
C GLU A 80 14.35 2.92 11.23
N SER A 81 13.02 2.99 11.37
CA SER A 81 12.27 2.23 12.36
C SER A 81 12.23 0.74 12.04
N LEU A 82 12.01 0.36 10.79
CA LEU A 82 11.89 -1.05 10.43
C LEU A 82 13.24 -1.77 10.56
N PRO A 83 14.37 -1.25 10.04
CA PRO A 83 15.66 -1.88 10.27
C PRO A 83 16.09 -1.84 11.75
N ARG A 84 15.81 -0.76 12.49
CA ARG A 84 16.12 -0.69 13.92
C ARG A 84 15.34 -1.72 14.73
N THR A 85 14.02 -1.82 14.51
CA THR A 85 13.17 -2.80 15.21
C THR A 85 13.57 -4.22 14.82
N PHE A 86 13.88 -4.49 13.55
CA PHE A 86 14.38 -5.78 13.12
C PHE A 86 15.70 -6.16 13.83
N LEU A 87 16.68 -5.25 13.88
CA LEU A 87 17.95 -5.47 14.56
C LEU A 87 17.76 -5.64 16.08
N GLU A 88 16.85 -4.89 16.69
CA GLU A 88 16.50 -5.01 18.10
C GLU A 88 15.90 -6.39 18.40
N VAL A 89 14.92 -6.83 17.62
CA VAL A 89 14.32 -8.17 17.74
C VAL A 89 15.39 -9.26 17.54
N ALA A 90 16.24 -9.13 16.52
CA ALA A 90 17.30 -10.09 16.24
C ALA A 90 18.31 -10.19 17.39
N ARG A 91 18.70 -9.06 17.99
CA ARG A 91 19.57 -9.01 19.16
C ARG A 91 18.96 -9.72 20.38
N HIS A 92 17.64 -9.68 20.54
CA HIS A 92 16.95 -10.39 21.62
C HIS A 92 16.72 -11.88 21.35
N ARG A 93 16.76 -12.33 20.09
CA ARG A 93 16.48 -13.71 19.69
C ARG A 93 17.72 -14.55 19.42
N LEU A 94 18.85 -13.90 19.13
CA LEU A 94 20.12 -14.57 18.87
C LEU A 94 21.03 -14.45 20.09
N PRO A 95 21.88 -15.46 20.36
CA PRO A 95 23.00 -15.30 21.28
C PRO A 95 23.86 -14.11 20.85
N GLY A 96 24.28 -13.26 21.80
CA GLY A 96 24.97 -12.00 21.50
C GLY A 96 26.19 -12.16 20.58
N THR A 97 26.98 -13.22 20.78
CA THR A 97 28.15 -13.53 19.95
C THR A 97 27.79 -13.89 18.50
N THR A 98 26.68 -14.59 18.30
CA THR A 98 26.17 -14.94 16.96
C THR A 98 25.60 -13.72 16.25
N PHE A 99 24.84 -12.87 16.97
CA PHE A 99 24.33 -11.62 16.42
C PHE A 99 25.46 -10.69 15.96
N ASP A 100 26.47 -10.47 16.82
CA ASP A 100 27.59 -9.57 16.49
C ASP A 100 28.42 -10.11 15.32
N SER A 101 28.63 -11.42 15.24
CA SER A 101 29.35 -12.05 14.12
C SER A 101 28.61 -11.88 12.79
N LEU A 102 27.30 -12.14 12.77
CA LEU A 102 26.46 -11.98 11.58
C LEU A 102 26.33 -10.51 11.17
N LEU A 103 26.23 -9.59 12.13
CA LEU A 103 26.20 -8.16 11.86
C LEU A 103 27.51 -7.69 11.23
N GLN A 104 28.65 -8.13 11.78
CA GLN A 104 29.97 -7.80 11.24
C GLN A 104 30.17 -8.37 9.83
N GLU A 105 29.72 -9.60 9.58
CA GLU A 105 29.73 -10.21 8.23
C GLU A 105 28.87 -9.42 7.24
N ALA A 106 27.65 -9.06 7.62
CA ALA A 106 26.74 -8.28 6.78
C ALA A 106 27.29 -6.89 6.46
N LEU A 107 27.91 -6.21 7.43
CA LEU A 107 28.57 -4.91 7.21
C LEU A 107 29.77 -5.05 6.26
N ALA A 108 30.61 -6.07 6.46
CA ALA A 108 31.74 -6.35 5.58
C ALA A 108 31.31 -6.70 4.15
N ALA A 109 30.19 -7.41 3.98
CA ALA A 109 29.62 -7.70 2.66
C ALA A 109 29.08 -6.44 1.97
N CYS A 110 28.44 -5.53 2.71
CA CYS A 110 27.97 -4.24 2.19
C CYS A 110 29.14 -3.35 1.71
N GLU A 111 30.24 -3.30 2.46
CA GLU A 111 31.45 -2.54 2.07
C GLU A 111 32.10 -3.11 0.80
N GLN A 112 32.02 -4.42 0.60
CA GLN A 112 32.54 -5.08 -0.60
C GLN A 112 31.67 -4.83 -1.84
N GLY A 113 30.34 -4.82 -1.68
CA GLY A 113 29.38 -4.56 -2.76
C GLY A 113 29.30 -3.11 -3.26
N GLN A 114 29.87 -2.14 -2.53
CA GLN A 114 30.00 -0.75 -3.00
C GLN A 114 31.14 -0.53 -4.01
N LYS A 115 32.03 -1.51 -4.18
CA LYS A 115 32.97 -1.51 -5.31
C LYS A 115 32.19 -1.92 -6.56
N PRO A 116 32.28 -1.19 -7.69
CA PRO A 116 31.59 -1.56 -8.91
C PRO A 116 32.09 -2.95 -9.36
N GLN A 117 31.28 -3.96 -9.05
CA GLN A 117 31.58 -5.34 -9.35
C GLN A 117 31.15 -5.55 -10.81
N GLN A 118 32.12 -5.54 -11.72
CA GLN A 118 31.92 -6.08 -13.07
C GLN A 118 31.33 -7.49 -12.92
N GLU A 119 30.10 -7.66 -13.39
CA GLU A 119 29.40 -8.93 -13.42
C GLU A 119 30.17 -9.91 -14.32
N THR A 120 30.92 -10.82 -13.71
CA THR A 120 31.23 -12.10 -14.34
C THR A 120 30.35 -13.16 -13.69
N PRO A 121 29.46 -13.83 -14.44
CA PRO A 121 28.60 -14.88 -13.88
C PRO A 121 29.48 -16.08 -13.48
N LYS A 122 29.51 -16.41 -12.19
CA LYS A 122 30.09 -17.68 -11.72
C LYS A 122 28.99 -18.73 -11.67
N PRO A 123 29.21 -19.96 -12.19
CA PRO A 123 28.18 -20.98 -12.24
C PRO A 123 27.84 -21.54 -10.85
N GLU A 124 26.54 -21.70 -10.61
CA GLU A 124 25.97 -22.30 -9.39
C GLU A 124 26.51 -23.73 -9.17
N LYS A 125 27.15 -23.96 -8.03
CA LYS A 125 27.31 -25.32 -7.50
C LYS A 125 26.03 -25.70 -6.76
N VAL A 126 25.11 -26.32 -7.49
CA VAL A 126 23.93 -26.96 -6.92
C VAL A 126 24.39 -28.17 -6.10
N VAL A 127 24.34 -28.08 -4.77
CA VAL A 127 24.48 -29.23 -3.88
C VAL A 127 23.09 -29.86 -3.75
N PRO A 128 22.88 -31.13 -4.12
CA PRO A 128 21.58 -31.77 -3.94
C PRO A 128 21.28 -31.95 -2.45
N LEU A 129 20.17 -31.38 -2.00
CA LEU A 129 19.63 -31.58 -0.66
C LEU A 129 19.15 -33.03 -0.54
N ARG A 130 19.83 -33.86 0.27
CA ARG A 130 19.33 -35.18 0.65
C ARG A 130 18.02 -34.99 1.43
N GLN A 131 16.90 -35.39 0.82
CA GLN A 131 15.61 -35.45 1.48
C GLN A 131 15.51 -36.77 2.26
N ASP A 132 15.92 -36.77 3.54
CA ASP A 132 15.60 -37.87 4.44
C ASP A 132 15.39 -37.33 5.86
N ALA A 133 14.13 -37.18 6.25
CA ALA A 133 13.56 -37.44 7.58
C ALA A 133 12.18 -36.77 7.70
N SER A 134 11.12 -37.45 7.27
CA SER A 134 9.76 -37.11 7.65
C SER A 134 9.57 -37.40 9.15
N LEU A 135 9.56 -36.37 9.99
CA LEU A 135 9.17 -36.52 11.38
C LEU A 135 7.63 -36.61 11.44
N PRO A 136 7.06 -37.60 12.15
CA PRO A 136 5.61 -37.74 12.24
C PRO A 136 5.03 -36.62 13.11
N VAL A 137 4.24 -35.75 12.48
CA VAL A 137 3.44 -34.74 13.18
C VAL A 137 2.29 -35.46 13.89
N VAL A 138 2.39 -35.58 15.21
CA VAL A 138 1.27 -36.00 16.06
C VAL A 138 0.38 -34.78 16.27
N VAL A 139 -0.74 -34.74 15.54
CA VAL A 139 -1.83 -33.80 15.82
C VAL A 139 -2.62 -34.39 16.98
N SER A 140 -2.51 -33.80 18.16
CA SER A 140 -3.48 -34.02 19.23
C SER A 140 -4.80 -33.35 18.84
N PRO A 141 -5.93 -34.07 18.78
CA PRO A 141 -7.23 -33.45 18.51
C PRO A 141 -7.65 -32.59 19.71
N ASP A 142 -8.18 -31.39 19.42
CA ASP A 142 -8.88 -30.56 20.40
C ASP A 142 -10.10 -31.30 20.97
N PRO A 143 -10.42 -31.16 22.26
CA PRO A 143 -11.60 -31.79 22.84
C PRO A 143 -12.88 -31.19 22.21
N GLU A 144 -13.74 -32.08 21.71
CA GLU A 144 -15.05 -31.74 21.18
C GLU A 144 -15.92 -31.07 22.27
N ASP A 145 -16.39 -29.86 21.95
CA ASP A 145 -17.48 -29.20 22.62
C ASP A 145 -18.76 -30.01 22.36
N ASN A 146 -19.29 -30.68 23.40
CA ASN A 146 -20.59 -31.34 23.27
C ASN A 146 -21.42 -31.31 24.55
N ALA A 147 -22.70 -31.01 24.30
CA ALA A 147 -23.90 -31.15 25.12
C ALA A 147 -24.17 -30.01 26.13
N ALA A 148 -25.06 -29.08 25.78
CA ALA A 148 -26.52 -29.18 25.96
C ALA A 148 -26.91 -28.99 27.44
N GLY A 149 -27.73 -28.00 27.79
CA GLY A 149 -29.10 -27.93 27.34
C GLY A 149 -29.97 -28.84 28.22
N ALA A 150 -30.24 -28.41 29.46
CA ALA A 150 -31.40 -28.75 30.29
C ALA A 150 -31.42 -27.81 31.51
#